data_AF-A0A520SZA9-F1
#
_entry.id   AF-A0A520SZA9-F1
#
_cell.length_a   1.000
_cell.length_b   1.000
_cell.length_c   1.000
_cell.angle_alpha   90.00
_cell.angle_beta   90.00
_cell.angle_gamma   90.00
#
_symmetry.space_group_name_H-M   'P 1'
#
loop_
_entity.id
_entity.type
_entity.pdbx_description
1 polymer ?
#
loop_
_entity_poly.entity_id
_entity_poly.type
_entity_poly.pdbx_seq_one_letter_code
_entity_poly.pdbx_strand_id
1 'polypeptide(L)'
;MSDSELFFGVPFSNVLLLLGWVLGSLVLGKLLQVTIRRAARAKRFTQRSTLQVFFVSLARPIPFLFFVWGLRFGLHSLPVNNVLEGLMADVLAVLLTVAVAFFIYSLIDVINHLLTVMASKTATKLDDMMAPMVQKSLRVVVVVLALVQIAQILSDKPITSILAGLGVGGLAIALAAQETIKNFFGSLVIFADKPFELEERIRVGDFDGFVEEVGFRSTRLRTLDGHLVTIPNGELANLMVENVSKRPHIKRVLELGVTYDTSPEKMEEAKAILADILTDHEGRVEAYPPRIYFKAFNSSSLDLVVIYWYHPGHYWAFMEHADYVNREVLRRFNEAGIEFAFPTRTLYLSESVSEDAGASSVG
;
A
#
# COMPACT_ATOMS: atom_id res chain seq x y z
N MET A 1 -47.83 51.73 -34.09
CA MET A 1 -46.87 50.83 -34.75
C MET A 1 -47.69 49.77 -35.46
N SER A 2 -47.48 49.59 -36.76
CA SER A 2 -48.32 48.74 -37.60
C SER A 2 -48.15 47.25 -37.27
N ASP A 3 -49.26 46.51 -37.29
CA ASP A 3 -49.32 45.06 -37.03
C ASP A 3 -48.54 44.20 -38.06
N SER A 4 -47.82 44.83 -38.98
CA SER A 4 -47.00 44.21 -40.03
C SER A 4 -45.60 43.76 -39.56
N GLU A 5 -45.21 44.05 -38.32
CA GLU A 5 -43.87 43.72 -37.77
C GLU A 5 -43.91 42.77 -36.57
N LEU A 6 -45.07 42.16 -36.30
CA LEU A 6 -45.27 41.20 -35.20
C LEU A 6 -45.17 39.77 -35.72
N PHE A 7 -44.08 39.09 -35.37
CA PHE A 7 -43.96 37.64 -35.57
C PHE A 7 -44.35 36.96 -34.26
N PHE A 8 -45.47 36.22 -34.23
CA PHE A 8 -45.98 35.54 -33.02
C PHE A 8 -46.16 36.47 -31.79
N GLY A 9 -46.50 37.75 -31.98
CA GLY A 9 -46.69 38.71 -30.88
C GLY A 9 -45.40 39.32 -30.33
N VAL A 10 -44.25 39.02 -30.95
CA VAL A 10 -42.94 39.59 -30.60
C VAL A 10 -42.48 40.56 -31.70
N PRO A 11 -41.91 41.73 -31.35
CA PRO A 11 -41.33 42.64 -32.34
C PRO A 11 -40.25 41.95 -33.17
N PHE A 12 -40.31 42.07 -34.50
CA PHE A 12 -39.31 41.50 -35.43
C PHE A 12 -37.86 41.91 -35.10
N SER A 13 -37.67 43.11 -34.56
CA SER A 13 -36.37 43.61 -34.07
C SER A 13 -35.75 42.72 -32.98
N ASN A 14 -36.56 42.16 -32.07
CA ASN A 14 -36.06 41.35 -30.97
C ASN A 14 -35.63 39.94 -31.45
N VAL A 15 -36.30 39.42 -32.47
CA VAL A 15 -35.90 38.16 -33.13
C VAL A 15 -34.57 38.34 -33.85
N LEU A 16 -34.38 39.46 -34.55
CA LEU A 16 -33.10 39.81 -35.17
C LEU A 16 -31.98 40.00 -34.14
N LEU A 17 -32.26 40.62 -33.00
CA LEU A 17 -31.30 40.77 -31.90
C LEU A 17 -30.90 39.41 -31.30
N LEU A 18 -31.84 38.50 -31.08
CA LEU A 18 -31.55 37.14 -30.62
C LEU A 18 -30.64 36.40 -31.60
N LEU A 19 -30.99 36.40 -32.89
CA LEU A 19 -30.18 35.78 -33.93
C LEU A 19 -28.79 36.42 -34.00
N GLY A 20 -28.70 37.75 -33.86
CA GLY A 20 -27.46 38.49 -33.79
C GLY A 20 -26.57 38.07 -32.62
N TRP A 21 -27.13 37.94 -31.41
CA TRP A 21 -26.40 37.48 -30.23
C TRP A 21 -25.91 36.03 -30.35
N VAL A 22 -26.76 35.13 -30.84
CA VAL A 22 -26.42 33.70 -31.02
C VAL A 22 -25.36 33.53 -32.11
N LEU A 23 -25.53 34.17 -33.27
CA LEU A 23 -24.55 34.08 -34.36
C LEU A 23 -23.25 34.77 -33.98
N GLY A 24 -23.33 35.96 -33.37
CA GLY A 24 -22.15 36.71 -32.90
C GLY A 24 -21.36 35.91 -31.86
N SER A 25 -22.01 35.32 -30.87
CA SER A 25 -21.33 34.52 -29.86
C SER A 25 -20.74 33.24 -30.44
N LEU A 26 -21.44 32.55 -31.35
CA LEU A 26 -20.91 31.37 -32.05
C LEU A 26 -19.67 31.69 -32.88
N VAL A 27 -19.68 32.80 -33.62
CA VAL A 27 -18.54 33.27 -34.40
C VAL A 27 -17.37 33.62 -33.49
N LEU A 28 -17.61 34.37 -32.41
CA LEU A 28 -16.59 34.71 -31.40
C LEU A 28 -16.01 33.46 -30.74
N GLY A 29 -16.85 32.52 -30.33
CA GLY A 29 -16.44 31.26 -29.72
C GLY A 29 -15.62 30.39 -30.68
N LYS A 30 -16.02 30.33 -31.96
CA LYS A 30 -15.27 29.60 -33.00
C LYS A 30 -13.94 30.29 -33.33
N LEU A 31 -13.92 31.62 -33.39
CA LEU A 31 -12.71 32.40 -33.58
C LEU A 31 -11.73 32.15 -32.42
N LEU A 32 -12.20 32.21 -31.17
CA LEU A 32 -11.40 31.94 -29.99
C LEU A 32 -10.88 30.50 -29.98
N GLN A 33 -11.72 29.52 -30.31
CA GLN A 33 -11.30 28.12 -30.47
C GLN A 33 -10.19 27.97 -31.52
N VAL A 34 -10.34 28.59 -32.69
CA VAL A 34 -9.33 28.52 -33.78
C VAL A 34 -8.04 29.18 -33.33
N THR A 35 -8.10 30.34 -32.68
CA THR A 35 -6.93 31.06 -32.17
C THR A 35 -6.18 30.23 -31.11
N ILE A 36 -6.90 29.65 -30.14
CA ILE A 36 -6.28 28.79 -29.12
C ILE A 36 -5.68 27.53 -29.75
N ARG A 37 -6.38 26.87 -30.68
CA ARG A 37 -5.83 25.69 -31.39
C ARG A 37 -4.63 26.03 -32.25
N ARG A 38 -4.62 27.19 -32.91
CA ARG A 38 -3.48 27.67 -33.70
C ARG A 38 -2.28 28.00 -32.79
N ALA A 39 -2.52 28.69 -31.68
CA ALA A 39 -1.49 28.98 -30.68
C ALA A 39 -0.91 27.69 -30.08
N ALA A 40 -1.74 26.69 -29.79
CA ALA A 40 -1.32 25.39 -29.29
C ALA A 40 -0.42 24.62 -30.29
N ARG A 41 -0.58 24.86 -31.59
CA ARG A 41 0.23 24.23 -32.66
C ARG A 41 1.49 25.01 -33.00
N ALA A 42 1.73 26.18 -32.39
CA ALA A 42 2.94 26.94 -32.62
C ALA A 42 4.19 26.20 -32.06
N LYS A 43 5.32 26.29 -32.75
CA LYS A 43 6.59 25.60 -32.42
C LYS A 43 7.02 25.71 -30.94
N ARG A 44 6.70 26.82 -30.27
CA ARG A 44 7.00 27.04 -28.83
C ARG A 44 6.25 26.09 -27.88
N PHE A 45 5.04 25.67 -28.24
CA PHE A 45 4.22 24.74 -27.43
C PHE A 45 4.39 23.27 -27.86
N THR A 46 4.82 23.02 -29.09
CA THR A 46 5.14 21.68 -29.60
C THR A 46 6.29 21.00 -28.82
N GLN A 47 7.19 21.79 -28.22
CA GLN A 47 8.28 21.27 -27.37
C GLN A 47 7.81 20.74 -26.00
N ARG A 48 6.57 21.07 -25.57
CA ARG A 48 5.97 20.59 -24.31
C ARG A 48 4.64 19.92 -24.61
N SER A 49 4.66 18.61 -24.86
CA SER A 49 3.49 17.82 -25.28
C SER A 49 2.25 18.03 -24.40
N THR A 50 2.41 18.16 -23.08
CA THR A 50 1.31 18.40 -22.13
C THR A 50 0.61 19.75 -22.31
N LEU A 51 1.35 20.84 -22.57
CA LEU A 51 0.76 22.16 -22.76
C LEU A 51 -0.08 22.21 -24.05
N GLN A 52 0.39 21.55 -25.11
CA GLN A 52 -0.37 21.44 -26.35
C GLN A 52 -1.70 20.72 -26.13
N VAL A 53 -1.70 19.58 -25.43
CA VAL A 53 -2.93 18.84 -25.11
C VAL A 53 -3.88 19.66 -24.23
N PHE A 54 -3.35 20.41 -23.27
CA PHE A 54 -4.14 21.34 -22.45
C PHE A 54 -4.89 22.36 -23.29
N PHE A 55 -4.21 23.13 -24.14
CA PHE A 55 -4.87 24.16 -24.96
C PHE A 55 -5.85 23.57 -25.98
N VAL A 56 -5.52 22.41 -26.57
CA VAL A 56 -6.44 21.73 -27.51
C VAL A 56 -7.71 21.26 -26.80
N SER A 57 -7.56 20.68 -25.61
CA SER A 57 -8.69 20.19 -24.81
C SER A 57 -9.54 21.35 -24.29
N LEU A 58 -8.90 22.44 -23.86
CA LEU A 58 -9.56 23.68 -23.45
C LEU A 58 -10.39 24.30 -24.58
N ALA A 59 -9.90 24.23 -25.82
CA ALA A 59 -10.54 24.86 -26.97
C ALA A 59 -11.79 24.12 -27.48
N ARG A 60 -11.96 22.82 -27.20
CA ARG A 60 -13.12 22.02 -27.65
C ARG A 60 -14.48 22.54 -27.14
N PRO A 61 -14.68 22.80 -25.84
CA PRO A 61 -15.96 23.26 -25.26
C PRO A 61 -16.28 24.73 -25.52
N ILE A 62 -15.30 25.57 -25.90
CA ILE A 62 -15.46 27.03 -25.99
C ILE A 62 -16.63 27.46 -26.89
N PRO A 63 -16.82 26.95 -28.12
CA PRO A 63 -17.93 27.38 -28.96
C PRO A 63 -19.29 27.07 -28.33
N PHE A 64 -19.41 25.96 -27.61
CA PHE A 64 -20.64 25.58 -26.93
C PHE A 64 -20.92 26.48 -25.72
N LEU A 65 -19.90 26.83 -24.93
CA LEU A 65 -20.05 27.83 -23.85
C LEU A 65 -20.52 29.18 -24.40
N PHE A 66 -19.89 29.67 -25.48
CA PHE A 66 -20.28 30.92 -26.11
C PHE A 66 -21.68 30.86 -26.72
N PHE A 67 -22.09 29.71 -27.28
CA PHE A 67 -23.46 29.49 -27.72
C PHE A 67 -24.46 29.68 -26.57
N VAL A 68 -24.23 29.04 -25.41
CA VAL A 68 -25.10 29.17 -24.24
C VAL A 68 -25.16 30.62 -23.74
N TRP A 69 -24.02 31.32 -23.71
CA TRP A 69 -23.95 32.72 -23.34
C TRP A 69 -24.71 33.64 -24.32
N GLY A 70 -24.55 33.43 -25.63
CA GLY A 70 -25.29 34.19 -26.64
C GLY A 70 -26.78 33.91 -26.61
N LEU A 71 -27.17 32.66 -26.36
CA LEU A 71 -28.56 32.28 -26.15
C LEU A 71 -29.15 32.97 -24.91
N ARG A 72 -28.41 33.01 -23.79
CA ARG A 72 -28.83 33.72 -22.57
C ARG A 72 -29.08 35.22 -22.80
N PHE A 73 -28.16 35.91 -23.48
CA PHE A 73 -28.32 37.33 -23.77
C PHE A 73 -29.40 37.61 -24.82
N GLY A 74 -29.50 36.78 -25.86
CA GLY A 74 -30.53 36.90 -26.88
C GLY A 74 -31.94 36.68 -26.32
N LEU A 75 -32.11 35.70 -25.44
CA LEU A 75 -33.38 35.40 -24.79
C LEU A 75 -33.83 36.49 -23.80
N HIS A 76 -32.91 37.21 -23.16
CA HIS A 76 -33.24 38.35 -22.28
C HIS A 76 -33.90 39.51 -23.04
N SER A 77 -33.71 39.59 -24.36
CA SER A 77 -34.30 40.66 -25.20
C SER A 77 -35.75 40.39 -25.61
N LEU A 78 -36.30 39.22 -25.28
CA LEU A 78 -37.67 38.83 -25.64
C LEU A 78 -38.64 39.14 -24.49
N PRO A 79 -39.73 39.88 -24.73
CA PRO A 79 -40.81 40.02 -23.76
C PRO A 79 -41.62 38.71 -23.73
N VAL A 80 -41.39 37.88 -22.72
CA VAL A 80 -42.08 36.60 -22.51
C VAL A 80 -42.93 36.63 -21.24
N ASN A 81 -43.93 35.76 -21.18
CA ASN A 81 -44.73 35.60 -19.96
C ASN A 81 -43.92 34.89 -18.85
N ASN A 82 -44.34 35.04 -17.60
CA ASN A 82 -43.62 34.48 -16.43
C ASN A 82 -43.41 32.95 -16.49
N VAL A 83 -44.30 32.22 -17.17
CA VAL A 83 -44.21 30.76 -17.33
C VAL A 83 -43.09 30.39 -18.30
N LEU A 84 -43.01 31.07 -19.44
CA LEU A 84 -41.94 30.90 -20.44
C LEU A 84 -40.60 31.37 -19.88
N GLU A 85 -40.57 32.41 -19.05
CA GLU A 85 -39.35 32.91 -18.41
C GLU A 85 -38.71 31.85 -17.49
N GLY A 86 -39.50 31.17 -16.66
CA GLY A 86 -39.03 30.06 -15.82
C GLY A 86 -38.48 28.89 -16.64
N LEU A 87 -39.24 28.45 -17.66
CA LEU A 87 -38.80 27.36 -18.54
C LEU A 87 -37.51 27.72 -19.31
N MET A 88 -37.38 28.96 -19.77
CA MET A 88 -36.17 29.47 -20.41
C MET A 88 -34.98 29.47 -19.45
N ALA A 89 -35.18 29.87 -18.18
CA ALA A 89 -34.14 29.84 -17.17
C ALA A 89 -33.65 28.41 -16.89
N ASP A 90 -34.56 27.44 -16.78
CA ASP A 90 -34.22 26.03 -16.54
C ASP A 90 -33.47 25.43 -17.73
N VAL A 91 -33.95 25.66 -18.95
CA VAL A 91 -33.27 25.20 -20.18
C VAL A 91 -31.87 25.81 -20.28
N LEU A 92 -31.71 27.10 -20.00
CA LEU A 92 -30.40 27.75 -20.00
C LEU A 92 -29.48 27.20 -18.90
N ALA A 93 -30.00 26.93 -17.71
CA ALA A 93 -29.24 26.34 -16.62
C ALA A 93 -28.78 24.91 -16.94
N VAL A 94 -29.64 24.10 -17.58
CA VAL A 94 -29.28 22.76 -18.08
C VAL A 94 -28.20 22.86 -19.16
N LEU A 95 -28.36 23.75 -20.14
CA LEU A 95 -27.37 23.95 -21.20
C LEU A 95 -26.02 24.42 -20.64
N LEU A 96 -26.02 25.31 -19.65
CA LEU A 96 -24.81 25.75 -18.96
C LEU A 96 -24.15 24.60 -18.19
N THR A 97 -24.95 23.77 -17.50
CA THR A 97 -24.47 22.60 -16.78
C THR A 97 -23.79 21.61 -17.73
N VAL A 98 -24.42 21.31 -18.87
CA VAL A 98 -23.83 20.46 -19.92
C VAL A 98 -22.55 21.08 -20.47
N ALA A 99 -22.51 22.41 -20.64
CA ALA A 99 -21.33 23.09 -21.17
C ALA A 99 -20.14 23.04 -20.20
N VAL A 100 -20.39 23.25 -18.91
CA VAL A 100 -19.38 23.11 -17.85
C VAL A 100 -18.94 21.65 -17.70
N ALA A 101 -19.88 20.70 -17.71
CA ALA A 101 -19.56 19.28 -17.65
C ALA A 101 -18.71 18.83 -18.85
N PHE A 102 -19.06 19.27 -20.06
CA PHE A 102 -18.27 19.01 -21.26
C PHE A 102 -16.87 19.64 -21.19
N PHE A 103 -16.77 20.82 -20.59
CA PHE A 103 -15.49 21.48 -20.35
C PHE A 103 -14.59 20.66 -19.42
N ILE A 104 -15.12 20.25 -18.25
CA ILE A 104 -14.39 19.43 -17.29
C ILE A 104 -14.04 18.07 -17.91
N TYR A 105 -14.99 17.45 -18.62
CA TYR A 105 -14.78 16.18 -19.32
C TYR A 105 -13.63 16.26 -20.34
N SER A 106 -13.54 17.37 -21.08
CA SER A 106 -12.44 17.61 -22.01
C SER A 106 -11.10 17.77 -21.27
N LEU A 107 -11.08 18.40 -20.09
CA LEU A 107 -9.86 18.57 -19.30
C LEU A 107 -9.29 17.24 -18.78
N ILE A 108 -10.12 16.21 -18.62
CA ILE A 108 -9.67 14.86 -18.25
C ILE A 108 -8.68 14.28 -19.29
N ASP A 109 -8.77 14.67 -20.56
CA ASP A 109 -7.82 14.22 -21.60
C ASP A 109 -6.39 14.72 -21.32
N VAL A 110 -6.24 15.85 -20.61
CA VAL A 110 -4.95 16.39 -20.18
C VAL A 110 -4.34 15.52 -19.09
N ILE A 111 -5.15 15.09 -18.13
CA ILE A 111 -4.73 14.17 -17.08
C ILE A 111 -4.28 12.84 -17.70
N ASN A 112 -5.06 12.32 -18.66
CA ASN A 112 -4.70 11.09 -19.36
C ASN A 112 -3.34 11.21 -20.08
N HIS A 113 -3.10 12.32 -20.78
CA HIS A 113 -1.81 12.56 -21.43
C HIS A 113 -0.66 12.70 -20.43
N LEU A 114 -0.90 13.31 -19.27
CA LEU A 114 0.12 13.39 -18.22
C LEU A 114 0.46 11.99 -17.68
N LEU A 115 -0.56 11.19 -17.40
CA LEU A 115 -0.39 9.81 -16.91
C LEU A 115 0.33 8.93 -17.94
N THR A 116 0.00 9.02 -19.23
CA THR A 116 0.70 8.24 -20.27
C THR A 116 2.15 8.69 -20.48
N VAL A 117 2.44 9.99 -20.38
CA VAL A 117 3.81 10.50 -20.44
C VAL A 117 4.63 10.04 -19.23
N MET A 118 4.02 10.01 -18.03
CA MET A 118 4.67 9.46 -16.84
C MET A 118 4.89 7.96 -16.96
N ALA A 119 3.88 7.21 -17.42
CA ALA A 119 3.95 5.77 -17.69
C ALA A 119 5.08 5.41 -18.65
N SER A 120 5.23 6.18 -19.74
CA SER A 120 6.28 5.94 -20.75
C SER A 120 7.72 6.11 -20.24
N LYS A 121 7.91 6.70 -19.05
CA LYS A 121 9.21 6.85 -18.39
C LYS A 121 9.52 5.71 -17.40
N THR A 122 8.55 4.84 -17.15
CA THR A 122 8.66 3.67 -16.26
C THR A 122 8.54 2.41 -17.10
N ALA A 123 9.35 1.37 -16.84
CA ALA A 123 9.33 0.13 -17.63
C ALA A 123 8.13 -0.81 -17.32
N THR A 124 7.14 -0.34 -16.57
CA THR A 124 6.15 -1.19 -15.91
C THR A 124 4.82 -1.22 -16.68
N LYS A 125 4.41 -2.41 -17.14
CA LYS A 125 3.10 -2.65 -17.82
C LYS A 125 1.86 -2.23 -16.99
N LEU A 126 2.03 -1.99 -15.69
CA LEU A 126 0.98 -1.55 -14.78
C LEU A 126 0.47 -0.14 -15.12
N ASP A 127 1.36 0.75 -15.54
CA ASP A 127 1.03 2.16 -15.77
C ASP A 127 0.08 2.35 -16.98
N ASP A 128 0.24 1.50 -18.00
CA ASP A 128 -0.60 1.49 -19.21
C ASP A 128 -2.04 1.03 -18.94
N MET A 129 -2.26 0.21 -17.91
CA MET A 129 -3.60 -0.27 -17.52
C MET A 129 -4.29 0.67 -16.53
N MET A 130 -3.53 1.38 -15.68
CA MET A 130 -4.09 2.28 -14.68
C MET A 130 -4.59 3.60 -15.28
N ALA A 131 -3.89 4.17 -16.26
CA ALA A 131 -4.28 5.45 -16.86
C ALA A 131 -5.71 5.43 -17.46
N PRO A 132 -6.10 4.42 -18.26
CA PRO A 132 -7.48 4.31 -18.76
C PRO A 132 -8.51 4.11 -17.64
N MET A 133 -8.17 3.41 -16.55
CA MET A 133 -9.08 3.21 -15.42
C MET A 133 -9.36 4.52 -14.69
N VAL A 134 -8.31 5.29 -14.35
CA VAL A 134 -8.45 6.61 -13.71
C VAL A 134 -9.25 7.55 -14.60
N GLN A 135 -8.96 7.55 -15.90
CA GLN A 135 -9.69 8.38 -16.87
C GLN A 135 -11.19 8.04 -16.91
N LYS A 136 -11.54 6.76 -17.01
CA LYS A 136 -12.94 6.30 -17.02
C LYS A 136 -13.63 6.66 -15.70
N SER A 137 -12.99 6.45 -14.56
CA SER A 137 -13.54 6.79 -13.24
C SER A 137 -13.82 8.28 -13.11
N LEU A 138 -12.88 9.16 -13.49
CA LEU A 138 -13.09 10.62 -13.47
C LEU A 138 -14.25 11.04 -14.39
N ARG A 139 -14.36 10.43 -15.57
CA ARG A 139 -15.45 10.71 -16.52
C ARG A 139 -16.80 10.30 -15.96
N VAL A 140 -16.89 9.14 -15.30
CA VAL A 140 -18.11 8.69 -14.61
C VAL A 140 -18.51 9.69 -13.53
N VAL A 141 -17.55 10.16 -12.71
CA VAL A 141 -17.83 11.18 -11.68
C VAL A 141 -18.40 12.46 -12.29
N VAL A 142 -17.78 12.99 -13.35
CA VAL A 142 -18.28 14.21 -14.02
C VAL A 142 -19.69 14.02 -14.58
N VAL A 143 -19.96 12.87 -15.20
CA VAL A 143 -21.30 12.56 -15.73
C VAL A 143 -22.34 12.46 -14.61
N VAL A 144 -22.01 11.76 -13.52
CA VAL A 144 -22.92 11.63 -12.35
C VAL A 144 -23.21 13.00 -11.75
N LEU A 145 -22.19 13.85 -11.54
CA LEU A 145 -22.38 15.20 -11.01
C LEU A 145 -23.21 16.08 -11.96
N ALA A 146 -23.01 15.96 -13.27
CA ALA A 146 -23.81 16.69 -14.26
C ALA A 146 -25.28 16.25 -14.23
N LEU A 147 -25.55 14.94 -14.17
CA LEU A 147 -26.90 14.40 -14.07
C LEU A 147 -27.61 14.84 -12.78
N VAL A 148 -26.88 14.86 -11.67
CA VAL A 148 -27.37 15.35 -10.38
C VAL A 148 -27.77 16.83 -10.46
N GLN A 149 -26.91 17.65 -11.06
CA GLN A 149 -27.19 19.08 -11.24
C GLN A 149 -28.38 19.32 -12.17
N ILE A 150 -28.51 18.55 -13.25
CA ILE A 150 -29.66 18.61 -14.17
C ILE A 150 -30.95 18.19 -13.45
N ALA A 151 -30.91 17.09 -12.69
CA ALA A 151 -32.07 16.64 -11.92
C ALA A 151 -32.52 17.68 -10.89
N GLN A 152 -31.57 18.41 -10.27
CA GLN A 152 -31.90 19.51 -9.36
C GLN A 152 -32.61 20.65 -10.08
N ILE A 153 -32.13 21.06 -11.26
CA ILE A 153 -32.77 22.12 -12.06
C ILE A 153 -34.20 21.74 -12.44
N LEU A 154 -34.43 20.48 -12.84
CA LEU A 154 -35.73 20.05 -13.36
C LEU A 154 -36.76 19.63 -12.30
N SER A 155 -36.34 19.32 -11.06
CA SER A 155 -37.22 18.67 -10.09
C SER A 155 -37.83 19.61 -9.04
N ASP A 156 -37.42 20.89 -8.97
CA ASP A 156 -37.73 21.83 -7.87
C ASP A 156 -37.47 21.28 -6.45
N LYS A 157 -36.77 20.15 -6.36
CA LYS A 157 -36.47 19.48 -5.09
C LYS A 157 -35.28 20.15 -4.45
N PRO A 158 -35.28 20.28 -3.12
CA PRO A 158 -34.12 20.80 -2.42
C PRO A 158 -32.92 19.89 -2.67
N ILE A 159 -31.77 20.51 -2.96
CA ILE A 159 -30.50 19.82 -3.20
C ILE A 159 -30.15 18.82 -2.09
N THR A 160 -30.63 19.09 -0.87
CA THR A 160 -30.47 18.23 0.31
C THR A 160 -30.99 16.81 0.11
N SER A 161 -32.10 16.61 -0.61
CA SER A 161 -32.66 15.26 -0.84
C SER A 161 -31.80 14.43 -1.80
N ILE A 162 -31.29 15.07 -2.85
CA ILE A 162 -30.40 14.42 -3.83
C ILE A 162 -29.05 14.12 -3.19
N LEU A 163 -28.50 15.09 -2.44
CA LEU A 163 -27.26 14.91 -1.69
C LEU A 163 -27.38 13.84 -0.61
N ALA A 164 -28.54 13.71 0.07
CA ALA A 164 -28.78 12.63 1.02
C ALA A 164 -28.72 11.25 0.34
N GLY A 165 -29.39 11.09 -0.81
CA GLY A 165 -29.35 9.84 -1.58
C GLY A 165 -27.94 9.50 -2.09
N LEU A 166 -27.21 10.50 -2.61
CA LEU A 166 -25.81 10.34 -3.01
C LEU A 166 -24.88 10.07 -1.83
N GLY A 167 -25.17 10.64 -0.66
CA GLY A 167 -24.40 10.40 0.57
C GLY A 167 -24.49 8.94 1.00
N VAL A 168 -25.69 8.36 0.98
CA VAL A 168 -25.91 6.94 1.29
C VAL A 168 -25.26 6.05 0.21
N GLY A 169 -25.45 6.35 -1.07
CA GLY A 169 -24.81 5.61 -2.17
C GLY A 169 -23.27 5.71 -2.14
N GLY A 170 -22.75 6.89 -1.83
CA GLY A 170 -21.32 7.17 -1.68
C GLY A 170 -20.71 6.45 -0.49
N LEU A 171 -21.41 6.38 0.64
CA LEU A 171 -20.99 5.59 1.80
C LEU A 171 -20.89 4.10 1.45
N ALA A 172 -21.87 3.55 0.72
CA ALA A 172 -21.82 2.16 0.29
C ALA A 172 -20.60 1.87 -0.61
N ILE A 173 -20.30 2.76 -1.56
CA ILE A 173 -19.10 2.67 -2.41
C ILE A 173 -17.82 2.81 -1.58
N ALA A 174 -17.78 3.74 -0.62
CA ALA A 174 -16.61 3.95 0.23
C ALA A 174 -16.30 2.73 1.10
N LEU A 175 -17.33 2.10 1.69
CA LEU A 175 -17.18 0.85 2.44
C LEU A 175 -16.68 -0.29 1.54
N ALA A 176 -17.21 -0.40 0.31
CA ALA A 176 -16.75 -1.41 -0.64
C ALA A 176 -15.29 -1.17 -1.10
N ALA A 177 -14.88 0.09 -1.23
CA ALA A 177 -13.52 0.48 -1.65
C ALA A 177 -12.50 0.52 -0.51
N GLN A 178 -12.95 0.39 0.76
CA GLN A 178 -12.12 0.58 1.95
C GLN A 178 -10.84 -0.25 1.91
N GLU A 179 -10.93 -1.53 1.55
CA GLU A 179 -9.77 -2.43 1.51
C GLU A 179 -8.75 -2.03 0.43
N THR A 180 -9.21 -1.53 -0.71
CA THR A 180 -8.30 -1.03 -1.77
C THR A 180 -7.56 0.22 -1.31
N ILE A 181 -8.28 1.15 -0.66
CA ILE A 181 -7.69 2.38 -0.11
C ILE A 181 -6.69 2.05 0.99
N LYS A 182 -7.04 1.12 1.89
CA LYS A 182 -6.16 0.64 2.97
C LYS A 182 -4.83 0.10 2.43
N ASN A 183 -4.89 -0.75 1.40
CA ASN A 183 -3.68 -1.30 0.78
C ASN A 183 -2.84 -0.26 0.05
N PHE A 184 -3.48 0.71 -0.60
CA PHE A 184 -2.77 1.81 -1.23
C PHE A 184 -1.98 2.63 -0.20
N PHE A 185 -2.62 3.06 0.89
CA PHE A 185 -1.94 3.79 1.96
C PHE A 185 -0.88 2.93 2.65
N GLY A 186 -1.13 1.63 2.84
CA GLY A 186 -0.11 0.71 3.38
C GLY A 186 1.15 0.67 2.51
N SER A 187 1.00 0.71 1.18
CA SER A 187 2.14 0.77 0.25
C SER A 187 2.92 2.07 0.41
N LEU A 188 2.23 3.21 0.53
CA LEU A 188 2.87 4.51 0.74
C LEU A 188 3.67 4.55 2.04
N VAL A 189 3.13 3.98 3.12
CA VAL A 189 3.82 3.88 4.42
C VAL A 189 5.07 3.00 4.29
N ILE A 190 4.97 1.82 3.66
CA ILE A 190 6.12 0.94 3.42
C ILE A 190 7.21 1.66 2.62
N PHE A 191 6.85 2.42 1.58
CA PHE A 191 7.82 3.18 0.79
C PHE A 191 8.44 4.36 1.54
N ALA A 192 7.67 5.01 2.41
CA ALA A 192 8.13 6.17 3.17
C ALA A 192 9.07 5.76 4.32
N ASP A 193 8.64 4.78 5.13
CA ASP A 193 9.36 4.37 6.34
C ASP A 193 10.47 3.35 6.04
N LYS A 194 10.39 2.65 4.91
CA LYS A 194 11.34 1.62 4.47
C LYS A 194 11.75 0.64 5.58
N PRO A 195 10.78 -0.03 6.24
CA PRO A 195 11.10 -1.03 7.28
C PRO A 195 11.95 -2.19 6.72
N PHE A 196 11.85 -2.44 5.41
CA PHE A 196 12.64 -3.39 4.65
C PHE A 196 12.80 -2.94 3.20
N GLU A 197 13.75 -3.54 2.50
CA GLU A 197 14.02 -3.34 1.07
C GLU A 197 13.87 -4.66 0.28
N LEU A 198 13.93 -4.57 -1.05
CA LEU A 198 13.95 -5.76 -1.91
C LEU A 198 15.16 -6.64 -1.55
N GLU A 199 14.99 -7.95 -1.65
CA GLU A 199 16.00 -8.97 -1.34
C GLU A 199 16.41 -9.03 0.16
N GLU A 200 15.78 -8.26 1.04
CA GLU A 200 15.97 -8.42 2.48
C GLU A 200 15.10 -9.55 3.04
N ARG A 201 15.63 -10.29 4.02
CA ARG A 201 14.92 -11.32 4.76
C ARG A 201 14.16 -10.67 5.91
N ILE A 202 12.85 -10.88 5.93
CA ILE A 202 11.97 -10.42 6.99
C ILE A 202 11.18 -11.57 7.59
N ARG A 203 10.82 -11.42 8.86
CA ARG A 203 9.83 -12.26 9.52
C ARG A 203 8.61 -11.42 9.87
N VAL A 204 7.45 -11.89 9.43
CA VAL A 204 6.16 -11.23 9.62
C VAL A 204 5.11 -12.29 9.91
N GLY A 205 4.52 -12.22 11.11
CA GLY A 205 3.66 -13.29 11.61
C GLY A 205 4.40 -14.63 11.61
N ASP A 206 3.80 -15.64 10.96
CA ASP A 206 4.37 -16.98 10.84
C ASP A 206 5.28 -17.15 9.61
N PHE A 207 5.43 -16.11 8.79
CA PHE A 207 6.21 -16.17 7.56
C PHE A 207 7.62 -15.64 7.76
N ASP A 208 8.61 -16.38 7.27
CA ASP A 208 10.03 -16.04 7.30
C ASP A 208 10.63 -16.27 5.91
N GLY A 209 11.11 -15.20 5.28
CA GLY A 209 11.50 -15.24 3.87
C GLY A 209 12.11 -13.94 3.34
N PHE A 210 12.47 -13.95 2.06
CA PHE A 210 13.05 -12.80 1.35
C PHE A 210 11.99 -12.03 0.58
N VAL A 211 12.06 -10.70 0.60
CA VAL A 211 11.14 -9.83 -0.14
C VAL A 211 11.50 -9.87 -1.62
N GLU A 212 10.61 -10.39 -2.45
CA GLU A 212 10.81 -10.44 -3.92
C GLU A 212 10.24 -9.21 -4.63
N GLU A 213 9.10 -8.72 -4.17
CA GLU A 213 8.39 -7.62 -4.84
C GLU A 213 7.56 -6.82 -3.83
N VAL A 214 7.66 -5.49 -3.89
CA VAL A 214 6.72 -4.58 -3.21
C VAL A 214 5.84 -3.93 -4.27
N GLY A 215 4.63 -4.46 -4.44
CA GLY A 215 3.66 -3.95 -5.40
C GLY A 215 2.78 -2.83 -4.84
N PHE A 216 1.80 -2.38 -5.64
CA PHE A 216 0.86 -1.30 -5.26
C PHE A 216 -0.21 -1.71 -4.24
N ARG A 217 -0.53 -3.01 -4.15
CA ARG A 217 -1.54 -3.54 -3.22
C ARG A 217 -0.96 -4.57 -2.25
N SER A 218 0.10 -5.26 -2.63
CA SER A 218 0.64 -6.39 -1.88
C SER A 218 2.14 -6.48 -2.02
N THR A 219 2.77 -7.08 -1.01
CA THR A 219 4.19 -7.44 -0.99
C THR A 219 4.31 -8.96 -1.11
N ARG A 220 5.28 -9.42 -1.88
CA ARG A 220 5.55 -10.83 -2.11
C ARG A 220 6.83 -11.26 -1.39
N LEU A 221 6.72 -12.33 -0.62
CA LEU A 221 7.79 -12.91 0.17
C LEU A 221 8.06 -14.34 -0.30
N ARG A 222 9.31 -14.70 -0.55
CA ARG A 222 9.73 -16.08 -0.78
C ARG A 222 10.19 -16.69 0.53
N THR A 223 9.45 -17.65 1.07
CA THR A 223 9.86 -18.34 2.31
C THR A 223 11.16 -19.12 2.10
N LEU A 224 11.81 -19.50 3.18
CA LEU A 224 13.02 -20.34 3.11
C LEU A 224 12.76 -21.71 2.47
N ASP A 225 11.53 -22.22 2.56
CA ASP A 225 11.10 -23.46 1.88
C ASP A 225 10.78 -23.24 0.38
N GLY A 226 10.84 -22.01 -0.12
CA GLY A 226 10.60 -21.66 -1.52
C GLY A 226 9.16 -21.26 -1.89
N HIS A 227 8.25 -21.18 -0.92
CA HIS A 227 6.86 -20.76 -1.17
C HIS A 227 6.78 -19.25 -1.42
N LEU A 228 5.93 -18.83 -2.37
CA LEU A 228 5.64 -17.42 -2.61
C LEU A 228 4.40 -17.00 -1.82
N VAL A 229 4.60 -16.22 -0.77
CA VAL A 229 3.55 -15.67 0.09
C VAL A 229 3.24 -14.25 -0.38
N THR A 230 1.96 -13.92 -0.54
CA THR A 230 1.51 -12.58 -0.92
C THR A 230 0.73 -11.96 0.23
N ILE A 231 1.22 -10.84 0.75
CA ILE A 231 0.62 -10.16 1.91
C ILE A 231 0.06 -8.81 1.44
N PRO A 232 -1.21 -8.48 1.73
CA PRO A 232 -1.76 -7.16 1.46
C PRO A 232 -0.97 -6.07 2.20
N ASN A 233 -0.60 -4.99 1.50
CA ASN A 233 0.26 -3.94 2.08
C ASN A 233 -0.42 -3.21 3.25
N GLY A 234 -1.75 -3.12 3.22
CA GLY A 234 -2.54 -2.54 4.31
C GLY A 234 -2.53 -3.41 5.56
N GLU A 235 -2.30 -4.71 5.45
CA GLU A 235 -2.10 -5.60 6.59
C GLU A 235 -0.65 -5.56 7.04
N LEU A 236 0.30 -5.69 6.10
CA LEU A 236 1.74 -5.65 6.37
C LEU A 236 2.18 -4.37 7.10
N ALA A 237 1.65 -3.21 6.71
CA ALA A 237 1.95 -1.94 7.36
C ALA A 237 1.44 -1.84 8.81
N ASN A 238 0.51 -2.71 9.23
CA ASN A 238 -0.01 -2.75 10.60
C ASN A 238 0.62 -3.88 11.45
N LEU A 239 1.40 -4.77 10.84
CA LEU A 239 2.07 -5.87 11.53
C LEU A 239 3.45 -5.45 12.03
N MET A 240 3.91 -6.09 13.10
CA MET A 240 5.30 -5.98 13.52
C MET A 240 6.19 -6.75 12.52
N VAL A 241 7.21 -6.07 11.99
CA VAL A 241 8.14 -6.65 11.02
C VAL A 241 9.53 -6.77 11.66
N GLU A 242 10.05 -8.00 11.74
CA GLU A 242 11.43 -8.26 12.14
C GLU A 242 12.30 -8.30 10.88
N ASN A 243 13.18 -7.31 10.70
CA ASN A 243 14.13 -7.31 9.59
C ASN A 243 15.39 -8.09 9.97
N VAL A 244 15.44 -9.34 9.52
CA VAL A 244 16.53 -10.27 9.83
C VAL A 244 17.81 -9.87 9.09
N SER A 245 17.70 -9.31 7.88
CA SER A 245 18.86 -8.85 7.10
C SER A 245 19.60 -7.67 7.74
N LYS A 246 18.89 -6.79 8.46
CA LYS A 246 19.50 -5.62 9.12
C LYS A 246 20.12 -5.90 10.49
N ARG A 247 20.10 -7.15 10.98
CA ARG A 247 20.66 -7.46 12.31
C ARG A 247 22.20 -7.32 12.29
N PRO A 248 22.81 -6.60 13.25
CA PRO A 248 24.26 -6.42 13.26
C PRO A 248 25.02 -7.65 13.77
N HIS A 249 24.36 -8.52 14.53
CA HIS A 249 24.97 -9.65 15.24
C HIS A 249 23.91 -10.71 15.56
N ILE A 250 24.32 -11.95 15.79
CA ILE A 250 23.47 -13.06 16.18
C ILE A 250 23.78 -13.42 17.62
N LYS A 251 22.77 -13.39 18.49
CA LYS A 251 22.85 -13.89 19.85
C LYS A 251 22.72 -15.41 19.84
N ARG A 252 23.66 -16.11 20.48
CA ARG A 252 23.56 -17.54 20.79
C ARG A 252 23.40 -17.76 22.28
N VAL A 253 22.54 -18.70 22.63
CA VAL A 253 22.42 -19.25 23.99
C VAL A 253 22.78 -20.72 23.89
N LEU A 254 23.90 -21.10 24.49
CA LEU A 254 24.39 -22.47 24.59
C LEU A 254 24.15 -22.95 26.01
N GLU A 255 23.45 -24.08 26.16
CA GLU A 255 23.22 -24.73 27.44
C GLU A 255 24.02 -26.04 27.47
N LEU A 256 24.83 -26.21 28.51
CA LEU A 256 25.70 -27.38 28.69
C LEU A 256 25.37 -28.02 30.04
N GLY A 257 25.01 -29.30 30.04
CA GLY A 257 24.85 -30.07 31.27
C GLY A 257 26.15 -30.82 31.59
N VAL A 258 26.69 -30.62 32.79
CA VAL A 258 27.80 -31.44 33.32
C VAL A 258 27.28 -32.34 34.45
N THR A 259 27.99 -33.43 34.72
CA THR A 259 27.55 -34.44 35.69
C THR A 259 27.59 -33.93 37.15
N TYR A 260 26.81 -34.54 38.03
CA TYR A 260 26.68 -34.11 39.44
C TYR A 260 27.93 -34.33 40.30
N ASP A 261 28.84 -35.18 39.85
CA ASP A 261 30.16 -35.40 40.44
C ASP A 261 31.18 -34.31 40.06
N THR A 262 30.81 -33.35 39.19
CA THR A 262 31.62 -32.17 38.91
C THR A 262 31.81 -31.33 40.18
N SER A 263 33.06 -31.22 40.65
CA SER A 263 33.40 -30.44 41.83
C SER A 263 33.25 -28.93 41.59
N PRO A 264 33.14 -28.10 42.65
CA PRO A 264 33.14 -26.64 42.52
C PRO A 264 34.35 -26.08 41.76
N GLU A 265 35.53 -26.68 41.94
CA GLU A 265 36.76 -26.30 41.25
C GLU A 265 36.68 -26.62 39.76
N LYS A 266 36.17 -27.81 39.40
CA LYS A 266 35.92 -28.20 38.01
C LYS A 266 34.85 -27.32 37.34
N MET A 267 33.86 -26.87 38.10
CA MET A 267 32.86 -25.93 37.61
C MET A 267 33.48 -24.56 37.26
N GLU A 268 34.38 -24.03 38.10
CA GLU A 268 35.11 -22.80 37.77
C GLU A 268 36.09 -23.00 36.61
N GLU A 269 36.75 -24.16 36.51
CA GLU A 269 37.59 -24.54 35.36
C GLU A 269 36.77 -24.60 34.06
N ALA A 270 35.57 -25.19 34.08
CA ALA A 270 34.64 -25.22 32.95
C ALA A 270 34.30 -23.80 32.47
N LYS A 271 33.97 -22.91 33.41
CA LYS A 271 33.67 -21.49 33.11
C LYS A 271 34.88 -20.76 32.53
N ALA A 272 36.09 -21.03 33.04
CA ALA A 272 37.32 -20.44 32.53
C ALA A 272 37.64 -20.91 31.10
N ILE A 273 37.48 -22.21 30.80
CA ILE A 273 37.63 -22.77 29.45
C ILE A 273 36.65 -22.10 28.48
N LEU A 274 35.38 -21.98 28.88
CA LEU A 274 34.36 -21.33 28.06
C LEU A 274 34.67 -19.86 27.81
N ALA A 275 35.19 -19.15 28.82
CA ALA A 275 35.61 -17.77 28.67
C ALA A 275 36.79 -17.66 27.71
N ASP A 276 37.79 -18.53 27.82
CA ASP A 276 38.97 -18.57 26.94
C ASP A 276 38.57 -18.76 25.47
N ILE A 277 37.73 -19.77 25.17
CA ILE A 277 37.22 -20.05 23.81
C ILE A 277 36.50 -18.83 23.22
N LEU A 278 35.80 -18.03 24.05
CA LEU A 278 34.96 -16.93 23.61
C LEU A 278 35.59 -15.54 23.72
N THR A 279 36.78 -15.42 24.32
CA THR A 279 37.41 -14.10 24.55
C THR A 279 38.11 -13.58 23.29
N ASP A 280 38.68 -14.47 22.49
CA ASP A 280 39.46 -14.11 21.30
C ASP A 280 39.09 -14.99 20.09
N HIS A 281 37.92 -14.73 19.50
CA HIS A 281 37.48 -15.41 18.29
C HIS A 281 37.11 -14.42 17.19
N GLU A 282 37.26 -14.86 15.94
CA GLU A 282 36.78 -14.11 14.79
C GLU A 282 35.27 -13.87 14.91
N GLY A 283 34.87 -12.60 14.77
CA GLY A 283 33.47 -12.21 14.89
C GLY A 283 32.99 -11.83 16.29
N ARG A 284 33.89 -11.61 17.24
CA ARG A 284 33.57 -11.07 18.57
C ARG A 284 32.95 -9.68 18.49
N VAL A 285 31.92 -9.42 19.29
CA VAL A 285 31.36 -8.07 19.47
C VAL A 285 31.81 -7.49 20.80
N GLU A 286 32.70 -6.52 20.77
CA GLU A 286 33.34 -5.95 21.97
C GLU A 286 32.35 -5.37 22.99
N ALA A 287 31.27 -4.74 22.51
CA ALA A 287 30.20 -4.20 23.35
C ALA A 287 29.41 -5.27 24.12
N TYR A 288 29.48 -6.54 23.70
CA TYR A 288 28.73 -7.65 24.27
C TYR A 288 29.66 -8.82 24.65
N PRO A 289 30.40 -8.71 25.76
CA PRO A 289 31.25 -9.80 26.23
C PRO A 289 30.42 -11.05 26.57
N PRO A 290 31.00 -12.26 26.41
CA PRO A 290 30.32 -13.50 26.73
C PRO A 290 29.90 -13.54 28.20
N ARG A 291 28.74 -14.13 28.47
CA ARG A 291 28.17 -14.30 29.81
C ARG A 291 28.05 -15.79 30.09
N ILE A 292 28.76 -16.25 31.13
CA ILE A 292 28.82 -17.65 31.50
C ILE A 292 28.39 -17.78 32.96
N TYR A 293 27.36 -18.57 33.21
CA TYR A 293 26.81 -18.77 34.54
C TYR A 293 26.49 -20.24 34.79
N PHE A 294 26.68 -20.69 36.03
CA PHE A 294 26.01 -21.89 36.52
C PHE A 294 24.54 -21.55 36.73
N LYS A 295 23.67 -22.08 35.87
CA LYS A 295 22.26 -21.69 35.72
C LYS A 295 21.37 -22.37 36.76
N ALA A 296 21.46 -23.69 36.86
CA ALA A 296 20.56 -24.49 37.68
C ALA A 296 21.08 -25.89 37.97
N PHE A 297 20.57 -26.49 39.03
CA PHE A 297 20.56 -27.93 39.24
C PHE A 297 19.34 -28.53 38.52
N ASN A 298 19.52 -29.56 37.71
CA ASN A 298 18.47 -30.20 36.91
C ASN A 298 18.43 -31.72 37.18
N SER A 299 17.38 -32.42 36.75
CA SER A 299 17.12 -33.83 37.12
C SER A 299 18.28 -34.83 36.90
N SER A 300 19.22 -34.55 35.99
CA SER A 300 20.41 -35.38 35.77
C SER A 300 21.67 -34.57 35.45
N SER A 301 21.67 -33.24 35.64
CA SER A 301 22.76 -32.36 35.23
C SER A 301 22.91 -31.12 36.11
N LEU A 302 24.14 -30.60 36.15
CA LEU A 302 24.46 -29.24 36.56
C LEU A 302 24.51 -28.38 35.28
N ASP A 303 23.56 -27.47 35.12
CA ASP A 303 23.39 -26.73 33.87
C ASP A 303 24.22 -25.44 33.87
N LEU A 304 25.13 -25.31 32.90
CA LEU A 304 25.82 -24.09 32.53
C LEU A 304 25.06 -23.39 31.40
N VAL A 305 24.91 -22.06 31.49
CA VAL A 305 24.41 -21.22 30.39
C VAL A 305 25.49 -20.29 29.90
N VAL A 306 25.67 -20.27 28.60
CA VAL A 306 26.68 -19.48 27.89
C VAL A 306 25.95 -18.62 26.85
N ILE A 307 25.99 -17.30 27.04
CA ILE A 307 25.38 -16.33 26.14
C ILE A 307 26.48 -15.52 25.49
N TYR A 308 26.53 -15.54 24.16
CA TYR A 308 27.51 -14.74 23.41
C TYR A 308 26.90 -14.27 22.07
N TRP A 309 27.58 -13.34 21.43
CA TRP A 309 27.14 -12.73 20.18
C TRP A 309 28.20 -12.88 19.09
N TYR A 310 27.76 -13.18 17.88
CA TYR A 310 28.60 -13.31 16.70
C TYR A 310 28.30 -12.24 15.66
N HIS A 311 29.35 -11.65 15.10
CA HIS A 311 29.31 -10.72 13.98
C HIS A 311 30.20 -11.26 12.84
N PRO A 312 29.81 -11.15 11.55
CA PRO A 312 28.63 -10.46 11.03
C PRO A 312 27.32 -11.21 11.28
N GLY A 313 26.19 -10.53 11.09
CA GLY A 313 24.84 -11.11 11.21
C GLY A 313 24.48 -12.21 10.18
N HIS A 314 25.47 -12.77 9.48
CA HIS A 314 25.34 -13.79 8.46
C HIS A 314 25.14 -15.17 9.09
N TYR A 315 24.03 -15.83 8.73
CA TYR A 315 23.59 -17.06 9.41
C TYR A 315 24.56 -18.23 9.25
N TRP A 316 25.08 -18.47 8.04
CA TRP A 316 25.96 -19.61 7.79
C TRP A 316 27.35 -19.45 8.41
N ALA A 317 27.88 -18.23 8.42
CA ALA A 317 29.14 -17.91 9.10
C ALA A 317 29.00 -18.10 10.63
N PHE A 318 27.85 -17.70 11.18
CA PHE A 318 27.51 -18.00 12.57
C PHE A 318 27.43 -19.50 12.85
N MET A 319 26.85 -20.30 11.95
CA MET A 319 26.77 -21.75 12.12
C MET A 319 28.15 -22.41 12.12
N GLU A 320 29.06 -21.99 11.24
CA GLU A 320 30.45 -22.45 11.21
C GLU A 320 31.19 -22.10 12.51
N HIS A 321 31.03 -20.87 12.99
CA HIS A 321 31.59 -20.46 14.27
C HIS A 321 30.99 -21.23 15.46
N ALA A 322 29.68 -21.46 15.45
CA ALA A 322 28.99 -22.23 16.49
C ALA A 322 29.49 -23.68 16.56
N ASP A 323 29.75 -24.29 15.41
CA ASP A 323 30.35 -25.61 15.25
C ASP A 323 31.80 -25.65 15.76
N TYR A 324 32.62 -24.63 15.44
CA TYR A 324 33.95 -24.46 16.05
C TYR A 324 33.90 -24.42 17.58
N VAL A 325 33.04 -23.57 18.16
CA VAL A 325 32.88 -23.46 19.62
C VAL A 325 32.47 -24.80 20.23
N ASN A 326 31.53 -25.53 19.61
CA ASN A 326 31.10 -26.84 20.10
C ASN A 326 32.25 -27.86 20.13
N ARG A 327 33.07 -27.90 19.08
CA ARG A 327 34.23 -28.82 19.02
C ARG A 327 35.27 -28.48 20.07
N GLU A 328 35.57 -27.19 20.26
CA GLU A 328 36.55 -26.77 21.27
C GLU A 328 36.06 -27.04 22.70
N VAL A 329 34.77 -26.82 22.97
CA VAL A 329 34.16 -27.19 24.26
C VAL A 329 34.28 -28.68 24.49
N LEU A 330 33.88 -29.51 23.52
CA LEU A 330 33.98 -30.97 23.62
C LEU A 330 35.42 -31.42 23.91
N ARG A 331 36.39 -30.90 23.16
CA ARG A 331 37.81 -31.24 23.31
C ARG A 331 38.35 -30.84 24.67
N ARG A 332 38.18 -29.57 25.07
CA ARG A 332 38.76 -29.00 26.28
C ARG A 332 38.09 -29.52 27.56
N PHE A 333 36.80 -29.80 27.53
CA PHE A 333 36.11 -30.42 28.66
C PHE A 333 36.60 -31.86 28.88
N ASN A 334 36.76 -32.64 27.81
CA ASN A 334 37.31 -34.00 27.91
C ASN A 334 38.76 -34.00 28.42
N GLU A 335 39.62 -33.09 27.93
CA GLU A 335 41.00 -32.93 28.42
C GLU A 335 41.06 -32.54 29.91
N ALA A 336 40.10 -31.73 30.37
CA ALA A 336 39.96 -31.34 31.77
C ALA A 336 39.22 -32.40 32.63
N GLY A 337 38.75 -33.51 32.06
CA GLY A 337 37.96 -34.51 32.78
C GLY A 337 36.61 -33.98 33.29
N ILE A 338 36.00 -33.03 32.58
CA ILE A 338 34.65 -32.53 32.84
C ILE A 338 33.70 -33.35 31.96
N GLU A 339 32.87 -34.17 32.60
CA GLU A 339 31.96 -35.05 31.87
C GLU A 339 30.63 -34.36 31.54
N PHE A 340 30.14 -34.59 30.32
CA PHE A 340 28.82 -34.14 29.91
C PHE A 340 27.75 -35.05 30.51
N ALA A 341 26.73 -34.42 31.10
CA ALA A 341 25.61 -35.16 31.64
C ALA A 341 24.76 -35.79 30.54
N PHE A 342 24.37 -37.05 30.76
CA PHE A 342 23.34 -37.74 30.01
C PHE A 342 22.18 -38.08 30.95
N PRO A 343 20.94 -38.22 30.43
CA PRO A 343 19.80 -38.63 31.24
C PRO A 343 20.12 -39.91 32.02
N THR A 344 20.14 -39.82 33.35
CA THR A 344 20.53 -40.94 34.23
C THR A 344 19.34 -41.32 35.11
N ARG A 345 19.12 -42.62 35.30
CA ARG A 345 18.09 -43.14 36.21
C ARG A 345 18.71 -44.19 37.11
N THR A 346 18.41 -44.10 38.41
CA THR A 346 18.72 -45.17 39.35
C THR A 346 17.54 -46.15 39.35
N LEU A 347 17.78 -47.40 38.95
CA LEU A 347 16.77 -48.48 38.98
C LEU A 347 16.95 -49.28 40.27
N TYR A 348 15.93 -49.26 41.13
CA TYR A 348 15.84 -50.17 42.28
C TYR A 348 15.20 -51.48 41.81
N LEU A 349 16.01 -52.54 41.69
CA LEU A 349 15.50 -53.90 41.44
C LEU A 349 15.10 -54.50 42.79
N SER A 350 13.81 -54.65 43.05
CA SER A 350 13.32 -55.39 44.22
C SER A 350 13.45 -56.88 43.94
N GLU A 351 14.23 -57.61 44.75
CA GLU A 351 14.14 -59.07 44.80
C GLU A 351 12.76 -59.44 45.34
N SER A 352 11.85 -59.84 44.45
CA SER A 352 10.69 -60.60 44.90
C SER A 352 11.22 -61.96 45.34
N VAL A 353 11.25 -62.16 46.66
CA VAL A 353 11.45 -63.48 47.27
C VAL A 353 10.49 -64.44 46.58
N SER A 354 11.04 -65.40 45.84
CA SER A 354 10.31 -66.59 45.42
C SER A 354 10.02 -67.39 46.69
N GLU A 355 8.91 -67.07 47.35
CA GLU A 355 8.39 -67.87 48.46
C GLU A 355 8.12 -69.28 47.94
N ASP A 356 8.75 -70.23 48.62
CA ASP A 356 8.53 -71.66 48.54
C ASP A 356 7.05 -72.00 48.32
N ALA A 357 6.75 -72.61 47.17
CA ALA A 357 5.56 -73.43 47.00
C ALA A 357 5.74 -74.74 47.79
N GLY A 358 5.77 -74.62 49.12
CA GLY A 358 5.88 -75.71 50.08
C GLY A 358 4.75 -75.65 51.08
N ALA A 359 3.52 -76.01 50.67
CA ALA A 359 2.47 -76.40 51.60
C ALA A 359 1.44 -77.31 50.93
N SER A 360 1.59 -78.61 51.22
CA SER A 360 0.53 -79.57 51.55
C SER A 360 -0.92 -79.16 51.23
N SER A 361 -1.54 -79.89 50.31
CA SER A 361 -2.98 -80.21 50.43
C SER A 361 -3.14 -81.71 50.64
N VAL A 362 -3.77 -82.00 51.77
CA VAL A 362 -4.32 -83.28 52.20
C VAL A 362 -5.40 -83.73 51.22
N GLY A 363 -5.40 -85.02 50.90
CA GLY A 363 -6.43 -85.76 50.17
C GLY A 363 -6.13 -87.24 50.21
#